data_AF-A0A8S7BVC4-F1
#
_entry.id   AF-A0A8S7BVC4-F1
#
_cell.length_a   1.000
_cell.length_b   1.000
_cell.length_c   1.000
_cell.angle_alpha   90.00
_cell.angle_beta   90.00
_cell.angle_gamma   90.00
#
_symmetry.space_group_name_H-M   'P 1'
#
loop_
_entity.id
_entity.type
_entity.pdbx_description
1 polymer ?
#
loop_
_entity_poly.entity_id
_entity_poly.type
_entity_poly.pdbx_seq_one_letter_code
_entity_poly.pdbx_strand_id
1 'polypeptide(L)'
;MNTHISVSTIPHPTGWHTINWKACHARVRKLQLRIAKATRQQQWRQVRELQRILTRSFSGKAVAVRRVTENTGKRTPGIDGKIWHTPKEKWEGICSLNLCGYRPQPLRRIHIPKSNGKTRPLGIPTMRDRAMQALWLLALEPVSETTADHNSYGFRPMRSTHDAIESIFLRMSQKVSPKWILEGDIKGCFDNISHDWLLSHIPMDRRLLKKWLKAGYMERGVFNHTNSGTPQGGIISPVLANMALDGLEKELMQTFRKSGYHSAKHQVNYVRYADDFICSGSSRELLENEVRPLIAAFMRERGLELSEEKTAITHIDKGFDFLGQNVRKYNGKMLIKPSKKNLKNFLCKVREIIKRNPTLPAWKLIGQLNPVIRGWATYHRHVVAKETFNYVDTQIWRAIWRWCVRRHPRKGLRWIAGRYFSFEGRRWIFKAITPEGKILTLFRAMETPIKRHIKIKGEATPYTPGMEIYFERRLDLIWKGKSKKMKTVVQLWKRQGKHCPQCGQLITNQTGWNIHHRIRKVMGGSDELTNLELLHPNCHRQLHSREAGAHRKHL
;
A
#
# COMPACT_ATOMS: atom_id res chain seq x y z
N MET A 1 -36.91 36.34 24.24
CA MET A 1 -36.50 36.31 22.82
C MET A 1 -35.59 35.10 22.59
N ASN A 2 -36.16 34.00 22.10
CA ASN A 2 -35.45 32.75 21.80
C ASN A 2 -34.93 32.77 20.36
N THR A 3 -33.61 32.80 20.17
CA THR A 3 -32.98 32.59 18.87
C THR A 3 -32.59 31.12 18.72
N HIS A 4 -33.50 30.35 18.10
CA HIS A 4 -33.21 29.01 17.62
C HIS A 4 -32.13 29.05 16.53
N ILE A 5 -30.94 28.55 16.86
CA ILE A 5 -29.88 28.25 15.90
C ILE A 5 -30.39 27.10 15.02
N SER A 6 -30.70 27.40 13.76
CA SER A 6 -31.11 26.43 12.74
C SER A 6 -29.95 25.47 12.44
N VAL A 7 -30.04 24.26 12.99
CA VAL A 7 -29.19 23.14 12.60
C VAL A 7 -29.51 22.79 11.15
N SER A 8 -28.61 23.11 10.22
CA SER A 8 -28.83 22.81 8.80
C SER A 8 -28.89 21.29 8.55
N THR A 9 -30.11 20.79 8.36
CA THR A 9 -30.39 19.42 7.94
C THR A 9 -30.19 19.31 6.43
N ILE A 10 -29.00 18.84 6.03
CA ILE A 10 -28.76 18.43 4.64
C ILE A 10 -29.76 17.30 4.32
N PRO A 11 -30.52 17.37 3.21
CA PRO A 11 -31.48 16.33 2.85
C PRO A 11 -30.81 14.96 2.81
N HIS A 12 -31.44 13.97 3.46
CA HIS A 12 -30.96 12.60 3.42
C HIS A 12 -30.93 12.11 1.96
N PRO A 13 -29.78 11.66 1.45
CA PRO A 13 -29.71 11.17 0.08
C PRO A 13 -30.65 9.98 -0.09
N THR A 14 -31.33 9.90 -1.23
CA THR A 14 -32.26 8.82 -1.57
C THR A 14 -31.59 7.66 -2.32
N GLY A 15 -30.29 7.78 -2.66
CA GLY A 15 -29.57 6.77 -3.42
C GLY A 15 -28.07 7.02 -3.55
N TRP A 16 -27.33 6.01 -4.02
CA TRP A 16 -25.85 6.05 -4.08
C TRP A 16 -25.27 7.22 -4.88
N HIS A 17 -25.94 7.64 -5.96
CA HIS A 17 -25.48 8.73 -6.82
C HIS A 17 -25.89 10.14 -6.33
N THR A 18 -26.82 10.23 -5.37
CA THR A 18 -27.25 11.49 -4.74
C THR A 18 -26.42 11.83 -3.49
N ILE A 19 -25.58 10.91 -3.01
CA ILE A 19 -24.68 11.14 -1.87
C ILE A 19 -23.71 12.31 -2.17
N ASN A 20 -23.74 13.32 -1.31
CA ASN A 20 -22.73 14.36 -1.25
C ASN A 20 -21.44 13.82 -0.59
N TRP A 21 -20.52 13.32 -1.42
CA TRP A 21 -19.26 12.75 -0.94
C TRP A 21 -18.35 13.79 -0.28
N LYS A 22 -18.37 15.05 -0.72
CA LYS A 22 -17.54 16.12 -0.14
C LYS A 22 -17.93 16.34 1.33
N ALA A 23 -19.23 16.46 1.60
CA ALA A 23 -19.77 16.60 2.95
C ALA A 23 -19.49 15.34 3.81
N CYS A 24 -19.66 14.14 3.24
CA CYS A 24 -19.41 12.90 3.98
C CYS A 24 -17.94 12.77 4.42
N HIS A 25 -17.00 13.01 3.51
CA HIS A 25 -15.57 12.95 3.82
C HIS A 25 -15.16 14.04 4.80
N ALA A 26 -15.66 15.27 4.66
CA ALA A 26 -15.39 16.35 5.60
C ALA A 26 -15.86 16.00 7.02
N ARG A 27 -17.06 15.42 7.17
CA ARG A 27 -17.59 14.99 8.48
C ARG A 27 -16.75 13.86 9.10
N VAL A 28 -16.40 12.84 8.30
CA VAL A 28 -15.52 11.74 8.75
C VAL A 28 -14.17 12.30 9.18
N ARG A 29 -13.55 13.15 8.36
CA ARG A 29 -12.26 13.79 8.65
C ARG A 29 -12.30 14.62 9.93
N LYS A 30 -13.34 15.43 10.15
CA LYS A 30 -13.52 16.23 11.37
C LYS A 30 -13.58 15.34 12.61
N LEU A 31 -14.32 14.23 12.55
CA LEU A 31 -14.38 13.25 13.64
C LEU A 31 -13.03 12.55 13.87
N GLN A 32 -12.33 12.15 12.82
CA GLN A 32 -11.00 11.55 12.92
C GLN A 32 -9.98 12.49 13.58
N LEU A 33 -9.99 13.79 13.24
CA LEU A 33 -9.13 14.79 13.88
C LEU A 33 -9.46 14.96 15.38
N ARG A 34 -10.75 14.93 15.75
CA ARG A 34 -11.16 14.96 17.16
C ARG A 34 -10.71 13.70 17.92
N ILE A 35 -10.82 12.51 17.30
CA ILE A 35 -10.33 11.25 17.88
C ILE A 35 -8.82 11.33 18.12
N ALA A 36 -8.05 11.79 17.12
CA ALA A 36 -6.61 11.96 17.25
C ALA A 36 -6.25 12.96 18.37
N LYS A 37 -6.95 14.10 18.46
CA LYS A 37 -6.76 15.08 19.53
C LYS A 37 -7.03 14.46 20.91
N ALA A 38 -8.17 13.79 21.09
CA ALA A 38 -8.54 13.12 22.33
C ALA A 38 -7.53 12.02 22.72
N THR A 39 -6.99 11.30 21.74
CA THR A 39 -5.97 10.26 21.96
C THR A 39 -4.65 10.87 22.46
N ARG A 40 -4.20 11.99 21.87
CA ARG A 40 -2.99 12.70 22.37
C ARG A 40 -3.16 13.19 23.81
N GLN A 41 -4.38 13.58 24.18
CA GLN A 41 -4.74 13.99 25.54
C GLN A 41 -5.04 12.81 26.47
N GLN A 42 -4.89 11.56 26.00
CA GLN A 42 -5.18 10.33 26.74
C GLN A 42 -6.63 10.24 27.27
N GLN A 43 -7.58 10.94 26.64
CA GLN A 43 -8.99 10.96 27.04
C GLN A 43 -9.76 9.77 26.44
N TRP A 44 -9.48 8.56 26.94
CA TRP A 44 -10.03 7.31 26.39
C TRP A 44 -11.55 7.17 26.45
N ARG A 45 -12.22 7.87 27.38
CA ARG A 45 -13.71 7.94 27.41
C ARG A 45 -14.23 8.69 26.19
N GLN A 46 -13.66 9.85 25.88
CA GLN A 46 -14.02 10.67 24.73
C GLN A 46 -13.69 9.97 23.40
N VAL A 47 -12.54 9.28 23.32
CA VAL A 47 -12.17 8.46 22.14
C VAL A 47 -13.26 7.45 21.82
N ARG A 48 -13.72 6.67 22.82
CA ARG A 48 -14.77 5.66 22.64
C ARG A 48 -16.10 6.28 22.19
N GLU A 49 -16.46 7.44 22.72
CA GLU A 49 -17.66 8.17 22.33
C GLU A 49 -17.59 8.64 20.86
N LEU A 50 -16.47 9.26 20.47
CA LEU A 50 -16.27 9.72 19.10
C LEU A 50 -16.23 8.57 18.09
N GLN A 51 -15.62 7.44 18.44
CA GLN A 51 -15.65 6.22 17.63
C GLN A 51 -17.09 5.71 17.45
N ARG A 52 -17.90 5.71 18.52
CA ARG A 52 -19.33 5.36 18.46
C ARG A 52 -20.13 6.31 17.56
N ILE A 53 -19.87 7.62 17.64
CA ILE A 53 -20.52 8.61 16.78
C ILE A 53 -20.14 8.36 15.31
N LEU A 54 -18.85 8.15 15.02
CA LEU A 54 -18.36 7.92 13.66
C LEU A 54 -18.97 6.66 13.03
N THR A 55 -18.95 5.54 13.78
CA THR A 55 -19.44 4.23 13.30
C THR A 55 -20.95 4.21 13.11
N ARG A 56 -21.72 5.00 13.88
CA ARG A 56 -23.17 5.13 13.69
C ARG A 56 -23.55 6.13 12.60
N SER A 57 -22.65 7.05 12.24
CA SER A 57 -22.94 8.09 11.25
C SER A 57 -23.15 7.53 9.84
N PHE A 58 -24.12 8.12 9.11
CA PHE A 58 -24.33 7.81 7.69
C PHE A 58 -23.05 8.02 6.87
N SER A 59 -22.34 9.14 7.11
CA SER A 59 -21.11 9.48 6.39
C SER A 59 -20.01 8.43 6.58
N GLY A 60 -19.83 7.89 7.78
CA GLY A 60 -18.87 6.80 8.05
C GLY A 60 -19.23 5.54 7.26
N LYS A 61 -20.50 5.11 7.32
CA LYS A 61 -21.00 3.93 6.60
C LYS A 61 -20.82 4.08 5.09
N ALA A 62 -21.19 5.23 4.53
CA ALA A 62 -21.04 5.52 3.11
C ALA A 62 -19.59 5.46 2.63
N VAL A 63 -18.66 6.08 3.38
CA VAL A 63 -17.22 6.06 3.05
C VAL A 63 -16.64 4.65 3.15
N ALA A 64 -17.07 3.85 4.13
CA ALA A 64 -16.65 2.46 4.27
C ALA A 64 -17.08 1.59 3.08
N VAL A 65 -18.36 1.65 2.68
CA VAL A 65 -18.88 0.93 1.49
C VAL A 65 -18.16 1.38 0.22
N ARG A 66 -17.89 2.68 0.09
CA ARG A 66 -17.15 3.23 -1.04
C ARG A 66 -15.74 2.63 -1.15
N ARG A 67 -15.02 2.52 -0.03
CA ARG A 67 -13.69 1.90 0.01
C ARG A 67 -13.72 0.44 -0.48
N VAL A 68 -14.68 -0.36 -0.02
CA VAL A 68 -14.78 -1.78 -0.40
C VAL A 68 -15.15 -1.97 -1.87
N THR A 69 -15.97 -1.07 -2.42
CA THR A 69 -16.49 -1.17 -3.79
C THR A 69 -15.59 -0.55 -4.87
N GLU A 70 -14.62 0.28 -4.47
CA GLU A 70 -13.66 0.93 -5.38
C GLU A 70 -12.31 0.21 -5.46
N ASN A 71 -11.91 -0.50 -4.40
CA ASN A 71 -10.64 -1.22 -4.35
C ASN A 71 -10.55 -2.36 -5.39
N THR A 72 -9.32 -2.80 -5.68
CA THR A 72 -9.03 -3.89 -6.63
C THR A 72 -9.74 -5.20 -6.27
N GLY A 73 -9.95 -5.47 -4.98
CA GLY A 73 -10.67 -6.64 -4.46
C GLY A 73 -12.20 -6.58 -4.57
N LYS A 74 -12.79 -5.56 -5.22
CA LYS A 74 -14.25 -5.40 -5.36
C LYS A 74 -14.97 -6.55 -6.09
N ARG A 75 -14.22 -7.34 -6.87
CA ARG A 75 -14.74 -8.47 -7.67
C ARG A 75 -14.54 -9.82 -6.99
N THR A 76 -13.89 -9.86 -5.83
CA THR A 76 -13.62 -11.11 -5.14
C THR A 76 -14.70 -11.33 -4.08
N PRO A 77 -15.64 -12.28 -4.27
CA PRO A 77 -16.67 -12.56 -3.28
C PRO A 77 -16.08 -13.28 -2.06
N GLY A 78 -16.78 -13.14 -0.94
CA GLY A 78 -16.56 -13.94 0.25
C GLY A 78 -17.17 -15.33 0.07
N ILE A 79 -17.59 -15.91 1.18
CA ILE A 79 -18.21 -17.23 1.22
C ILE A 79 -19.65 -17.25 0.68
N ASP A 80 -20.31 -16.10 0.77
CA ASP A 80 -21.69 -15.85 0.34
C ASP A 80 -21.84 -15.68 -1.18
N GLY A 81 -20.73 -15.64 -1.93
CA GLY A 81 -20.76 -15.39 -3.38
C GLY A 81 -21.18 -13.97 -3.77
N LYS A 82 -21.52 -13.09 -2.81
CA LYS A 82 -22.09 -11.77 -3.10
C LYS A 82 -21.03 -10.71 -3.38
N ILE A 83 -21.36 -9.82 -4.31
CA ILE A 83 -20.58 -8.66 -4.75
C ILE A 83 -21.52 -7.45 -4.80
N TRP A 84 -20.99 -6.24 -4.57
CA TRP A 84 -21.77 -5.00 -4.66
C TRP A 84 -21.34 -4.21 -5.88
N HIS A 85 -21.96 -4.50 -7.01
CA HIS A 85 -21.69 -3.85 -8.29
C HIS A 85 -22.67 -2.72 -8.57
N THR A 86 -23.96 -2.95 -8.32
CA THR A 86 -25.01 -2.00 -8.67
C THR A 86 -25.10 -0.86 -7.64
N PRO A 87 -25.59 0.33 -8.02
CA PRO A 87 -25.80 1.42 -7.07
C PRO A 87 -26.81 1.05 -5.96
N LYS A 88 -27.80 0.22 -6.27
CA LYS A 88 -28.82 -0.28 -5.33
C LYS A 88 -28.20 -1.19 -4.27
N GLU A 89 -27.41 -2.19 -4.67
CA GLU A 89 -26.69 -3.07 -3.72
C GLU A 89 -25.75 -2.30 -2.80
N LYS A 90 -25.08 -1.26 -3.31
CA LYS A 90 -24.20 -0.42 -2.48
C LYS A 90 -24.99 0.40 -1.47
N TRP A 91 -26.16 0.90 -1.87
CA TRP A 91 -27.06 1.62 -0.99
C TRP A 91 -27.59 0.71 0.12
N GLU A 92 -28.10 -0.46 -0.24
CA GLU A 92 -28.51 -1.51 0.71
C GLU A 92 -27.35 -1.92 1.62
N GLY A 93 -26.14 -1.99 1.07
CA GLY A 93 -24.91 -2.18 1.81
C GLY A 93 -24.73 -1.14 2.93
N ILE A 94 -24.93 0.15 2.66
CA ILE A 94 -24.88 1.23 3.67
C ILE A 94 -25.94 0.99 4.76
N CYS A 95 -27.18 0.70 4.36
CA CYS A 95 -28.29 0.45 5.29
C CYS A 95 -28.06 -0.78 6.17
N SER A 96 -27.39 -1.82 5.64
CA SER A 96 -27.09 -3.07 6.35
C SER A 96 -25.99 -2.95 7.42
N LEU A 97 -25.22 -1.85 7.42
CA LEU A 97 -24.13 -1.60 8.37
C LEU A 97 -24.65 -1.14 9.74
N ASN A 98 -25.36 -2.03 10.43
CA ASN A 98 -25.79 -1.86 11.81
C ASN A 98 -25.07 -2.87 12.72
N LEU A 99 -24.72 -2.43 13.93
CA LEU A 99 -24.09 -3.26 14.96
C LEU A 99 -25.09 -4.18 15.65
N CYS A 100 -26.35 -3.74 15.78
CA CYS A 100 -27.42 -4.57 16.34
C CYS A 100 -27.65 -5.78 15.44
N GLY A 101 -27.66 -6.99 16.02
CA GLY A 101 -27.83 -8.24 15.27
C GLY A 101 -26.65 -8.66 14.37
N TYR A 102 -25.54 -7.91 14.35
CA TYR A 102 -24.41 -8.25 13.48
C TYR A 102 -23.70 -9.53 13.95
N ARG A 103 -23.61 -10.51 13.04
CA ARG A 103 -22.84 -11.74 13.16
C ARG A 103 -21.93 -11.87 11.93
N PRO A 104 -20.59 -11.89 12.10
CA PRO A 104 -19.69 -12.08 10.98
C PRO A 104 -19.81 -13.50 10.43
N GLN A 105 -19.59 -13.65 9.12
CA GLN A 105 -19.54 -14.97 8.50
C GLN A 105 -18.10 -15.52 8.50
N PRO A 106 -17.94 -16.86 8.41
CA PRO A 106 -16.63 -17.47 8.25
C PRO A 106 -15.91 -16.95 6.99
N LEU A 107 -14.59 -16.81 7.08
CA LEU A 107 -13.79 -16.33 5.95
C LEU A 107 -13.57 -17.42 4.91
N ARG A 108 -13.56 -17.06 3.62
CA ARG A 108 -13.20 -17.99 2.54
C ARG A 108 -11.68 -18.13 2.43
N ARG A 109 -11.12 -19.32 2.70
CA ARG A 109 -9.67 -19.57 2.66
C ARG A 109 -9.18 -19.86 1.23
N ILE A 110 -8.13 -19.17 0.80
CA ILE A 110 -7.45 -19.37 -0.50
C ILE A 110 -5.94 -19.42 -0.28
N HIS A 111 -5.24 -20.31 -0.99
CA HIS A 111 -3.79 -20.44 -0.91
C HIS A 111 -3.09 -19.64 -2.02
N ILE A 112 -2.20 -18.74 -1.62
CA ILE A 112 -1.33 -17.99 -2.54
C ILE A 112 0.07 -18.59 -2.48
N PRO A 113 0.68 -18.97 -3.62
CA PRO A 113 2.04 -19.52 -3.62
C PRO A 113 3.06 -18.45 -3.20
N LYS A 114 3.97 -18.81 -2.29
CA LYS A 114 5.15 -18.00 -1.95
C LYS A 114 6.31 -18.38 -2.86
N SER A 115 7.30 -17.49 -2.94
CA SER A 115 8.53 -17.71 -3.72
C SER A 115 9.43 -18.84 -3.19
N ASN A 116 9.19 -19.30 -1.97
CA ASN A 116 9.91 -20.42 -1.32
C ASN A 116 9.18 -21.77 -1.46
N GLY A 117 8.17 -21.88 -2.32
CA GLY A 117 7.40 -23.11 -2.53
C GLY A 117 6.30 -23.38 -1.51
N LYS A 118 6.36 -22.76 -0.32
CA LYS A 118 5.27 -22.81 0.67
C LYS A 118 4.08 -21.98 0.18
N THR A 119 2.88 -22.21 0.71
CA THR A 119 1.70 -21.38 0.44
C THR A 119 1.46 -20.38 1.57
N ARG A 120 0.78 -19.27 1.28
CA ARG A 120 0.26 -18.31 2.26
C ARG A 120 -1.26 -18.39 2.21
N PRO A 121 -1.92 -18.75 3.31
CA PRO A 121 -3.35 -18.78 3.30
C PRO A 121 -3.92 -17.36 3.46
N LEU A 122 -4.94 -17.03 2.67
CA LEU A 122 -5.66 -15.75 2.71
C LEU A 122 -7.12 -16.03 3.03
N GLY A 123 -7.64 -15.41 4.08
CA GLY A 123 -9.06 -15.39 4.42
C GLY A 123 -9.74 -14.18 3.78
N ILE A 124 -10.70 -14.42 2.90
CA ILE A 124 -11.48 -13.36 2.24
C ILE A 124 -12.82 -13.22 2.94
N PRO A 125 -13.09 -12.09 3.64
CA PRO A 125 -14.39 -11.87 4.26
C PRO A 125 -15.48 -11.50 3.24
N THR A 126 -16.74 -11.61 3.66
CA THR A 126 -17.91 -11.14 2.88
C THR A 126 -17.83 -9.63 2.59
N MET A 127 -18.63 -9.14 1.65
CA MET A 127 -18.71 -7.70 1.38
C MET A 127 -19.20 -6.91 2.61
N ARG A 128 -20.18 -7.44 3.34
CA ARG A 128 -20.70 -6.84 4.57
C ARG A 128 -19.63 -6.77 5.65
N ASP A 129 -18.88 -7.86 5.87
CA ASP A 129 -17.82 -7.91 6.88
C ASP A 129 -16.66 -7.00 6.53
N ARG A 130 -16.25 -6.96 5.25
CA ARG A 130 -15.25 -5.98 4.77
C ARG A 130 -15.71 -4.54 5.00
N ALA A 131 -16.97 -4.24 4.74
CA ALA A 131 -17.50 -2.90 4.94
C ALA A 131 -17.57 -2.52 6.43
N MET A 132 -17.93 -3.47 7.31
CA MET A 132 -17.88 -3.24 8.76
C MET A 132 -16.43 -3.06 9.27
N GLN A 133 -15.48 -3.86 8.78
CA GLN A 133 -14.06 -3.68 9.09
C GLN A 133 -13.53 -2.35 8.58
N ALA A 134 -13.92 -1.93 7.36
CA ALA A 134 -13.54 -0.63 6.81
C ALA A 134 -14.12 0.54 7.62
N LEU A 135 -15.34 0.39 8.14
CA LEU A 135 -15.99 1.39 9.00
C LEU A 135 -15.24 1.56 10.33
N TRP A 136 -14.88 0.46 10.99
CA TRP A 136 -14.10 0.52 12.22
C TRP A 136 -12.65 0.92 11.99
N LEU A 137 -12.08 0.60 10.83
CA LEU A 137 -10.77 1.10 10.44
C LEU A 137 -10.76 2.64 10.40
N LEU A 138 -11.81 3.29 9.88
CA LEU A 138 -11.89 4.77 9.91
C LEU A 138 -11.86 5.33 11.34
N ALA A 139 -12.38 4.57 12.32
CA ALA A 139 -12.43 4.94 13.73
C ALA A 139 -11.12 4.64 14.48
N LEU A 140 -10.42 3.57 14.09
CA LEU A 140 -9.21 3.08 14.75
C LEU A 140 -7.93 3.72 14.18
N GLU A 141 -7.89 4.00 12.88
CA GLU A 141 -6.73 4.57 12.18
C GLU A 141 -6.19 5.87 12.82
N PRO A 142 -7.01 6.82 13.28
CA PRO A 142 -6.49 8.00 13.98
C PRO A 142 -5.81 7.67 15.30
N VAL A 143 -6.32 6.67 16.03
CA VAL A 143 -5.76 6.22 17.32
C VAL A 143 -4.44 5.50 17.07
N SER A 144 -4.42 4.55 16.13
CA SER A 144 -3.21 3.81 15.78
C SER A 144 -2.12 4.77 15.26
N GLU A 145 -2.45 5.74 14.41
CA GLU A 145 -1.45 6.67 13.90
C GLU A 145 -0.84 7.58 14.96
N THR A 146 -1.62 7.98 15.98
CA THR A 146 -1.10 8.80 17.08
C THR A 146 -0.29 8.03 18.11
N THR A 147 -0.49 6.73 18.23
CA THR A 147 0.18 5.88 19.24
C THR A 147 1.31 5.03 18.65
N ALA A 148 1.38 4.92 17.33
CA ALA A 148 2.35 4.09 16.63
C ALA A 148 3.78 4.63 16.71
N ASP A 149 4.71 3.68 16.66
CA ASP A 149 6.16 3.89 16.65
C ASP A 149 6.59 4.77 15.46
N HIS A 150 7.54 5.69 15.67
CA HIS A 150 7.99 6.64 14.64
C HIS A 150 8.73 5.95 13.49
N ASN A 151 9.39 4.82 13.76
CA ASN A 151 10.12 4.03 12.77
C ASN A 151 9.38 2.77 12.32
N SER A 152 8.06 2.72 12.54
CA SER A 152 7.16 1.75 11.92
C SER A 152 6.60 2.31 10.61
N TYR A 153 6.80 1.60 9.49
CA TYR A 153 6.40 2.08 8.15
C TYR A 153 5.34 1.22 7.47
N GLY A 154 5.24 -0.07 7.82
CA GLY A 154 4.36 -1.02 7.15
C GLY A 154 2.88 -0.71 7.36
N PHE A 155 2.07 -0.81 6.31
CA PHE A 155 0.60 -0.65 6.33
C PHE A 155 0.06 0.68 6.90
N ARG A 156 0.89 1.72 7.00
CA ARG A 156 0.50 3.04 7.49
C ARG A 156 0.24 4.02 6.34
N PRO A 157 -0.72 4.94 6.46
CA PRO A 157 -0.98 5.95 5.44
C PRO A 157 0.25 6.81 5.17
N MET A 158 0.49 7.12 3.89
CA MET A 158 1.57 8.00 3.40
C MET A 158 3.01 7.56 3.70
N ARG A 159 3.21 6.36 4.25
CA ARG A 159 4.53 5.73 4.47
C ARG A 159 4.77 4.64 3.42
N SER A 160 6.01 4.51 2.93
CA SER A 160 6.40 3.50 1.95
C SER A 160 7.59 2.65 2.40
N THR A 161 7.90 1.57 1.66
CA THR A 161 9.12 0.78 1.89
C THR A 161 10.38 1.65 1.76
N HIS A 162 10.35 2.67 0.89
CA HIS A 162 11.46 3.61 0.71
C HIS A 162 11.71 4.49 1.92
N ASP A 163 10.70 4.80 2.74
CA ASP A 163 10.91 5.52 4.00
C ASP A 163 11.72 4.69 5.00
N ALA A 164 11.47 3.38 5.05
CA ALA A 164 12.24 2.46 5.90
C ALA A 164 13.70 2.37 5.43
N ILE A 165 13.91 2.20 4.12
CA ILE A 165 15.26 2.15 3.52
C ILE A 165 16.03 3.46 3.72
N GLU A 166 15.38 4.61 3.55
CA GLU A 166 16.01 5.91 3.77
C GLU A 166 16.33 6.12 5.26
N SER A 167 15.46 5.62 6.17
CA SER A 167 15.74 5.64 7.61
C SER A 167 16.98 4.83 7.97
N ILE A 168 17.19 3.70 7.31
CA ILE A 168 18.38 2.86 7.47
C ILE A 168 19.61 3.61 6.94
N PHE A 169 19.50 4.20 5.75
CA PHE A 169 20.58 4.98 5.14
C PHE A 169 21.05 6.12 6.05
N LEU A 170 20.15 6.99 6.51
CA LEU A 170 20.47 8.15 7.33
C LEU A 170 21.18 7.81 8.66
N ARG A 171 20.92 6.62 9.21
CA ARG A 171 21.51 6.15 10.47
C ARG A 171 22.85 5.47 10.27
N MET A 172 22.99 4.68 9.22
CA MET A 172 24.16 3.83 9.02
C MET A 172 25.22 4.48 8.12
N SER A 173 24.88 5.53 7.36
CA SER A 173 25.80 6.22 6.45
C SER A 173 26.79 7.17 7.16
N GLN A 174 26.61 7.41 8.45
CA GLN A 174 27.46 8.31 9.23
C GLN A 174 28.86 7.72 9.44
N LYS A 175 29.84 8.58 9.75
CA LYS A 175 31.23 8.14 10.05
C LYS A 175 31.25 7.20 11.26
N VAL A 176 30.61 7.63 12.35
CA VAL A 176 30.38 6.83 13.54
C VAL A 176 28.97 6.26 13.45
N SER A 177 28.85 4.98 13.13
CA SER A 177 27.56 4.31 12.92
C SER A 177 27.59 2.86 13.41
N PRO A 178 26.42 2.29 13.76
CA PRO A 178 26.35 0.93 14.29
C PRO A 178 26.81 -0.07 13.24
N LYS A 179 27.64 -1.01 13.69
CA LYS A 179 28.30 -2.00 12.82
C LYS A 179 27.53 -3.30 12.70
N TRP A 180 26.72 -3.62 13.71
CA TRP A 180 25.98 -4.88 13.79
C TRP A 180 24.48 -4.63 13.63
N ILE A 181 23.82 -5.54 12.92
CA ILE A 181 22.39 -5.53 12.64
C ILE A 181 21.80 -6.87 13.05
N LEU A 182 20.77 -6.83 13.88
CA LEU A 182 19.86 -7.93 14.13
C LEU A 182 18.73 -7.83 13.10
N GLU A 183 18.70 -8.78 12.19
CA GLU A 183 17.60 -9.01 11.25
C GLU A 183 16.51 -9.79 11.99
N GLY A 184 15.33 -9.19 12.13
CA GLY A 184 14.22 -9.74 12.88
C GLY A 184 13.04 -10.12 11.98
N ASP A 185 12.55 -11.34 12.11
CA ASP A 185 11.32 -11.83 11.46
C ASP A 185 10.44 -12.54 12.50
N ILE A 186 9.13 -12.33 12.40
CA ILE A 186 8.15 -12.87 13.34
C ILE A 186 7.49 -14.10 12.73
N LYS A 187 7.56 -15.22 13.46
CA LYS A 187 6.95 -16.49 13.05
C LYS A 187 5.43 -16.36 13.03
N GLY A 188 4.84 -16.42 11.84
CA GLY A 188 3.39 -16.44 11.67
C GLY A 188 2.70 -15.21 12.27
N CYS A 189 3.25 -14.00 12.07
CA CYS A 189 2.77 -12.77 12.73
C CYS A 189 1.25 -12.59 12.70
N PHE A 190 0.57 -12.84 11.59
CA PHE A 190 -0.89 -12.69 11.55
C PHE A 190 -1.63 -13.88 12.17
N ASP A 191 -1.06 -15.06 12.18
CA ASP A 191 -1.72 -16.30 12.61
C ASP A 191 -1.58 -16.56 14.12
N ASN A 192 -0.57 -15.98 14.78
CA ASN A 192 -0.21 -16.32 16.17
C ASN A 192 -0.60 -15.27 17.23
N ILE A 193 -0.98 -14.04 16.84
CA ILE A 193 -1.30 -12.99 17.83
C ILE A 193 -2.39 -13.44 18.81
N SER A 194 -2.14 -13.29 20.11
CA SER A 194 -3.09 -13.60 21.17
C SER A 194 -4.37 -12.78 21.06
N HIS A 195 -5.52 -13.47 21.05
CA HIS A 195 -6.83 -12.80 21.05
C HIS A 195 -7.06 -12.02 22.34
N ASP A 196 -6.63 -12.54 23.48
CA ASP A 196 -6.83 -11.89 24.78
C ASP A 196 -6.02 -10.60 24.88
N TRP A 197 -4.81 -10.58 24.33
CA TRP A 197 -4.00 -9.37 24.24
C TRP A 197 -4.69 -8.30 23.37
N LEU A 198 -5.19 -8.69 22.19
CA LEU A 198 -5.92 -7.77 21.30
C LEU A 198 -7.20 -7.21 21.96
N LEU A 199 -7.96 -8.05 22.67
CA LEU A 199 -9.21 -7.64 23.33
C LEU A 199 -8.98 -6.71 24.52
N SER A 200 -7.84 -6.84 25.20
CA SER A 200 -7.48 -6.00 26.34
C SER A 200 -6.90 -4.65 25.91
N HIS A 201 -6.04 -4.63 24.90
CA HIS A 201 -5.24 -3.44 24.53
C HIS A 201 -5.82 -2.60 23.39
N ILE A 202 -6.68 -3.15 22.53
CA ILE A 202 -7.19 -2.39 21.39
C ILE A 202 -8.39 -1.52 21.79
N PRO A 203 -8.33 -0.19 21.59
CA PRO A 203 -9.39 0.75 21.96
C PRO A 203 -10.52 0.71 20.92
N MET A 204 -11.28 -0.39 20.91
CA MET A 204 -12.46 -0.59 20.09
C MET A 204 -13.54 -1.39 20.84
N ASP A 205 -14.69 -1.63 20.20
CA ASP A 205 -15.72 -2.49 20.78
C ASP A 205 -15.23 -3.94 20.90
N ARG A 206 -14.97 -4.36 22.14
CA ARG A 206 -14.49 -5.71 22.49
C ARG A 206 -15.43 -6.82 22.01
N ARG A 207 -16.74 -6.60 22.06
CA ARG A 207 -17.72 -7.61 21.63
C ARG A 207 -17.63 -7.84 20.13
N LEU A 208 -17.47 -6.76 19.37
CA LEU A 208 -17.30 -6.84 17.92
C LEU A 208 -15.96 -7.48 17.54
N LEU A 209 -14.86 -7.03 18.16
CA LEU A 209 -13.54 -7.58 17.90
C LEU A 209 -13.50 -9.08 18.19
N LYS A 210 -14.08 -9.52 19.32
CA LYS A 210 -14.19 -10.94 19.69
C LYS A 210 -14.96 -11.74 18.63
N LYS A 211 -16.06 -11.19 18.10
CA LYS A 211 -16.81 -11.84 17.01
C LYS A 211 -15.97 -12.02 15.75
N TRP A 212 -15.16 -11.02 15.37
CA TRP A 212 -14.28 -11.14 14.21
C TRP A 212 -13.16 -12.15 14.38
N LEU A 213 -12.51 -12.14 15.55
CA LEU A 213 -11.42 -13.06 15.86
C LEU A 213 -11.91 -14.52 15.92
N LYS A 214 -13.13 -14.74 16.42
CA LYS A 214 -13.76 -16.08 16.53
C LYS A 214 -14.62 -16.48 15.32
N ALA A 215 -14.63 -15.71 14.23
CA ALA A 215 -15.49 -15.99 13.08
C ALA A 215 -15.13 -17.30 12.33
N GLY A 216 -13.93 -17.83 12.53
CA GLY A 216 -13.45 -19.04 11.86
C GLY A 216 -13.19 -18.81 10.36
N TYR A 217 -12.85 -19.88 9.67
CA TYR A 217 -12.70 -19.89 8.21
C TYR A 217 -13.24 -21.18 7.61
N MET A 218 -13.65 -21.12 6.35
CA MET A 218 -14.05 -22.28 5.58
C MET A 218 -12.99 -22.60 4.54
N GLU A 219 -12.60 -23.85 4.49
CA GLU A 219 -11.66 -24.38 3.52
C GLU A 219 -12.25 -25.64 2.88
N ARG A 220 -12.38 -25.63 1.55
CA ARG A 220 -12.94 -26.77 0.77
C ARG A 220 -14.27 -27.30 1.32
N GLY A 221 -15.13 -26.40 1.83
CA GLY A 221 -16.44 -26.75 2.39
C GLY A 221 -16.44 -27.12 3.87
N VAL A 222 -15.26 -27.27 4.50
CA VAL A 222 -15.13 -27.59 5.93
C VAL A 222 -14.94 -26.31 6.75
N PHE A 223 -15.73 -26.16 7.80
CA PHE A 223 -15.58 -25.06 8.77
C PHE A 223 -14.47 -25.38 9.77
N ASN A 224 -13.55 -24.44 9.95
CA ASN A 224 -12.45 -24.53 10.90
C ASN A 224 -12.49 -23.34 11.87
N HIS A 225 -12.22 -23.63 13.14
CA HIS A 225 -12.11 -22.61 14.18
C HIS A 225 -10.77 -21.86 14.08
N THR A 226 -10.80 -20.58 14.44
CA THR A 226 -9.60 -19.74 14.58
C THR A 226 -9.29 -19.58 16.06
N ASN A 227 -8.25 -20.26 16.54
CA ASN A 227 -7.87 -20.24 17.96
C ASN A 227 -6.88 -19.10 18.30
N SER A 228 -6.16 -18.57 17.31
CA SER A 228 -5.20 -17.48 17.45
C SER A 228 -5.13 -16.65 16.18
N GLY A 229 -4.56 -15.44 16.30
CA GLY A 229 -4.26 -14.58 15.16
C GLY A 229 -5.43 -13.73 14.66
N THR A 230 -5.11 -12.86 13.71
CA THR A 230 -6.06 -12.04 12.97
C THR A 230 -6.17 -12.57 11.54
N PRO A 231 -7.39 -12.68 10.98
CA PRO A 231 -7.56 -13.23 9.65
C PRO A 231 -6.79 -12.43 8.61
N GLN A 232 -5.87 -13.12 7.91
CA GLN A 232 -5.07 -12.52 6.87
C GLN A 232 -5.95 -12.22 5.64
N GLY A 233 -6.23 -10.95 5.36
CA GLY A 233 -7.14 -10.53 4.28
C GLY A 233 -8.31 -9.66 4.76
N GLY A 234 -8.49 -9.54 6.09
CA GLY A 234 -9.32 -8.50 6.67
C GLY A 234 -8.75 -7.10 6.43
N ILE A 235 -9.63 -6.10 6.24
CA ILE A 235 -9.21 -4.71 6.00
C ILE A 235 -8.59 -4.09 7.25
N ILE A 236 -9.07 -4.50 8.43
CA ILE A 236 -8.59 -3.96 9.72
C ILE A 236 -7.37 -4.71 10.26
N SER A 237 -7.14 -5.97 9.84
CA SER A 237 -6.08 -6.83 10.38
C SER A 237 -4.68 -6.20 10.37
N PRO A 238 -4.24 -5.48 9.31
CA PRO A 238 -2.93 -4.83 9.32
C PRO A 238 -2.77 -3.77 10.42
N VAL A 239 -3.85 -3.05 10.77
CA VAL A 239 -3.81 -2.06 11.86
C VAL A 239 -3.78 -2.76 13.22
N LEU A 240 -4.54 -3.85 13.40
CA LEU A 240 -4.48 -4.65 14.63
C LEU A 240 -3.07 -5.21 14.86
N ALA A 241 -2.45 -5.75 13.81
CA ALA A 241 -1.07 -6.26 13.88
C ALA A 241 -0.06 -5.15 14.18
N ASN A 242 -0.22 -3.97 13.55
CA ASN A 242 0.65 -2.84 13.85
C ASN A 242 0.54 -2.38 15.29
N MET A 243 -0.68 -2.21 15.82
CA MET A 243 -0.90 -1.82 17.21
C MET A 243 -0.40 -2.86 18.20
N ALA A 244 -0.39 -4.15 17.83
CA ALA A 244 0.21 -5.20 18.64
C ALA A 244 1.74 -5.06 18.74
N LEU A 245 2.38 -4.67 17.63
CA LEU A 245 3.84 -4.56 17.54
C LEU A 245 4.37 -3.16 17.89
N ASP A 246 3.50 -2.16 18.00
CA ASP A 246 3.87 -0.81 18.45
C ASP A 246 4.16 -0.83 19.96
N GLY A 247 5.11 0.01 20.39
CA GLY A 247 5.62 0.03 21.76
C GLY A 247 7.03 -0.56 21.91
N LEU A 248 7.45 -1.42 20.97
CA LEU A 248 8.80 -2.00 21.00
C LEU A 248 9.87 -0.91 20.80
N GLU A 249 9.62 0.08 19.93
CA GLU A 249 10.55 1.20 19.78
C GLU A 249 10.72 1.96 21.11
N LYS A 250 9.62 2.19 21.81
CA LYS A 250 9.61 2.92 23.09
C LYS A 250 10.38 2.16 24.16
N GLU A 251 10.18 0.86 24.28
CA GLU A 251 10.85 0.02 25.26
C GLU A 251 12.37 -0.06 25.02
N LEU A 252 12.78 -0.22 23.75
CA LEU A 252 14.19 -0.16 23.37
C LEU A 252 14.81 1.21 23.68
N MET A 253 14.10 2.30 23.40
CA MET A 253 14.59 3.64 23.74
C MET A 253 14.69 3.86 25.25
N GLN A 254 13.71 3.42 26.02
CA GLN A 254 13.73 3.54 27.48
C GLN A 254 14.85 2.73 28.12
N THR A 255 15.23 1.59 27.54
CA THR A 255 16.28 0.73 28.07
C THR A 255 17.67 1.26 27.70
N PHE A 256 17.89 1.59 26.42
CA PHE A 256 19.23 1.86 25.89
C PHE A 256 19.56 3.35 25.67
N ARG A 257 18.61 4.27 25.85
CA ARG A 257 18.80 5.72 25.63
C ARG A 257 18.51 6.58 26.86
N LYS A 258 18.73 6.05 28.07
CA LYS A 258 18.49 6.77 29.34
C LYS A 258 19.37 8.02 29.54
N SER A 259 20.51 8.15 28.86
CA SER A 259 21.33 9.38 28.83
C SER A 259 22.00 9.62 27.46
N GLY A 260 22.39 10.87 27.18
CA GLY A 260 23.03 11.28 25.92
C GLY A 260 24.30 10.48 25.59
N TYR A 261 25.09 10.12 26.61
CA TYR A 261 26.29 9.30 26.46
C TYR A 261 25.96 7.83 26.11
N HIS A 262 24.97 7.24 26.78
CA HIS A 262 24.52 5.86 26.51
C HIS A 262 23.89 5.71 25.11
N SER A 263 23.15 6.73 24.65
CA SER A 263 22.57 6.75 23.30
C SER A 263 23.65 6.71 22.20
N ALA A 264 24.77 7.40 22.41
CA ALA A 264 25.93 7.38 21.51
C ALA A 264 26.74 6.06 21.60
N LYS A 265 26.77 5.42 22.78
CA LYS A 265 27.51 4.18 23.06
C LYS A 265 26.84 2.92 22.51
N HIS A 266 25.52 2.76 22.71
CA HIS A 266 24.80 1.54 22.30
C HIS A 266 24.35 1.59 20.84
N GLN A 267 24.08 2.79 20.31
CA GLN A 267 23.66 3.03 18.92
C GLN A 267 22.47 2.15 18.48
N VAL A 268 21.57 1.87 19.43
CA VAL A 268 20.38 1.05 19.19
C VAL A 268 19.36 1.84 18.38
N ASN A 269 19.10 1.38 17.17
CA ASN A 269 18.07 1.94 16.31
C ASN A 269 17.15 0.84 15.83
N TYR A 270 15.86 1.14 15.83
CA TYR A 270 14.82 0.25 15.37
C TYR A 270 14.18 0.77 14.09
N VAL A 271 13.96 -0.12 13.13
CA VAL A 271 13.20 0.14 11.90
C VAL A 271 12.31 -1.07 11.62
N ARG A 272 11.00 -0.86 11.52
CA ARG A 272 10.02 -1.90 11.26
C ARG A 272 9.23 -1.63 9.98
N TYR A 273 9.03 -2.68 9.19
CA TYR A 273 8.08 -2.72 8.10
C TYR A 273 7.16 -3.94 8.26
N ALA A 274 6.00 -3.73 8.86
CA ALA A 274 5.05 -4.79 9.19
C ALA A 274 5.66 -5.82 10.16
N ASP A 275 5.88 -7.05 9.71
CA ASP A 275 6.49 -8.18 10.42
C ASP A 275 8.02 -8.19 10.33
N ASP A 276 8.59 -7.66 9.25
CA ASP A 276 10.03 -7.53 9.07
C ASP A 276 10.55 -6.32 9.87
N PHE A 277 11.56 -6.50 10.70
CA PHE A 277 12.22 -5.39 11.39
C PHE A 277 13.73 -5.58 11.45
N ILE A 278 14.43 -4.49 11.70
CA ILE A 278 15.86 -4.52 12.00
C ILE A 278 16.13 -3.73 13.27
N CYS A 279 17.10 -4.23 14.04
CA CYS A 279 17.68 -3.50 15.15
C CYS A 279 19.18 -3.35 14.93
N SER A 280 19.70 -2.12 14.95
CA SER A 280 21.15 -1.89 14.90
C SER A 280 21.74 -1.87 16.30
N GLY A 281 23.03 -2.17 16.45
CA GLY A 281 23.76 -2.06 17.71
C GLY A 281 25.26 -1.83 17.49
N SER A 282 25.94 -1.40 18.54
CA SER A 282 27.39 -1.15 18.52
C SER A 282 28.22 -2.44 18.55
N SER A 283 27.77 -3.47 19.28
CA SER A 283 28.42 -4.79 19.35
C SER A 283 27.44 -5.93 19.05
N ARG A 284 27.99 -7.10 18.70
CA ARG A 284 27.22 -8.33 18.52
C ARG A 284 26.63 -8.81 19.84
N GLU A 285 27.43 -8.80 20.90
CA GLU A 285 27.03 -9.23 22.26
C GLU A 285 25.84 -8.42 22.79
N LEU A 286 25.82 -7.10 22.57
CA LEU A 286 24.69 -6.25 22.94
C LEU A 286 23.39 -6.71 22.25
N LEU A 287 23.47 -7.05 20.97
CA LEU A 287 22.31 -7.51 20.21
C LEU A 287 21.83 -8.89 20.66
N GLU A 288 22.77 -9.77 20.98
CA GLU A 288 22.51 -11.16 21.32
C GLU A 288 22.02 -11.34 22.76
N ASN A 289 22.63 -10.64 23.73
CA ASN A 289 22.41 -10.83 25.16
C ASN A 289 21.39 -9.86 25.75
N GLU A 290 21.24 -8.65 25.19
CA GLU A 290 20.34 -7.64 25.76
C GLU A 290 19.13 -7.37 24.85
N VAL A 291 19.37 -7.08 23.56
CA VAL A 291 18.30 -6.69 22.63
C VAL A 291 17.40 -7.86 22.25
N ARG A 292 17.97 -9.01 21.85
CA ARG A 292 17.19 -10.18 21.43
C ARG A 292 16.28 -10.70 22.56
N PRO A 293 16.74 -10.87 23.81
CA PRO A 293 15.87 -11.31 24.91
C PRO A 293 14.76 -10.32 25.25
N LEU A 294 15.05 -9.01 25.21
CA LEU A 294 14.03 -7.97 25.41
C LEU A 294 12.94 -8.05 24.35
N ILE A 295 13.31 -8.17 23.06
CA ILE A 295 12.36 -8.33 21.97
C ILE A 295 11.55 -9.63 22.14
N ALA A 296 12.19 -10.72 22.54
CA ALA A 296 11.52 -12.00 22.76
C ALA A 296 10.51 -11.93 23.92
N ALA A 297 10.84 -11.24 25.02
CA ALA A 297 9.94 -11.00 26.14
C ALA A 297 8.71 -10.18 25.72
N PHE A 298 8.94 -9.06 25.02
CA PHE A 298 7.86 -8.23 24.48
C PHE A 298 6.92 -9.02 23.54
N MET A 299 7.48 -9.88 22.69
CA MET A 299 6.69 -10.71 21.79
C MET A 299 5.89 -11.79 22.52
N ARG A 300 6.47 -12.40 23.56
CA ARG A 300 5.82 -13.47 24.33
C ARG A 300 4.52 -13.01 24.99
N GLU A 301 4.50 -11.81 25.55
CA GLU A 301 3.28 -11.20 26.12
C GLU A 301 2.12 -11.11 25.11
N ARG A 302 2.45 -10.99 23.82
CA ARG A 302 1.50 -10.85 22.71
C ARG A 302 1.17 -12.19 22.04
N GLY A 303 1.75 -13.31 22.53
CA GLY A 303 1.65 -14.63 21.93
C GLY A 303 2.46 -14.78 20.64
N LEU A 304 3.48 -13.96 20.45
CA LEU A 304 4.34 -13.98 19.26
C LEU A 304 5.71 -14.57 19.57
N GLU A 305 6.34 -15.14 18.54
CA GLU A 305 7.67 -15.74 18.61
C GLU A 305 8.56 -15.20 17.48
N LEU A 306 9.85 -15.04 17.80
CA LEU A 306 10.88 -14.76 16.80
C LEU A 306 11.16 -16.00 15.97
N SER A 307 11.35 -15.82 14.67
CA SER A 307 11.71 -16.91 13.77
C SER A 307 13.22 -17.18 13.83
N GLU A 308 13.67 -18.10 14.68
CA GLU A 308 15.10 -18.39 14.88
C GLU A 308 15.86 -18.67 13.57
N GLU A 309 15.23 -19.40 12.63
CA GLU A 309 15.82 -19.72 11.31
C GLU A 309 16.12 -18.48 10.44
N LYS A 310 15.41 -17.38 10.68
CA LYS A 310 15.50 -16.16 9.88
C LYS A 310 16.16 -15.02 10.63
N THR A 311 16.15 -15.07 11.96
CA THR A 311 16.82 -14.07 12.77
C THR A 311 18.33 -14.27 12.66
N ALA A 312 19.02 -13.25 12.18
CA ALA A 312 20.47 -13.31 12.00
C ALA A 312 21.10 -12.02 12.52
N ILE A 313 22.28 -12.14 13.12
CA ILE A 313 23.12 -10.98 13.46
C ILE A 313 24.21 -10.86 12.40
N THR A 314 24.14 -9.80 11.61
CA THR A 314 25.05 -9.55 10.48
C THR A 314 25.85 -8.26 10.69
N HIS A 315 27.08 -8.29 10.20
CA HIS A 315 27.93 -7.09 10.16
C HIS A 315 27.62 -6.28 8.90
N ILE A 316 27.59 -4.96 9.02
CA ILE A 316 27.23 -4.03 7.93
C ILE A 316 28.13 -4.16 6.69
N ASP A 317 29.38 -4.60 6.87
CA ASP A 317 30.34 -4.82 5.77
C ASP A 317 30.08 -6.12 5.00
N LYS A 318 29.46 -7.12 5.63
CA LYS A 318 28.93 -8.30 4.91
C LYS A 318 27.63 -7.90 4.17
N GLY A 319 26.84 -7.05 4.82
CA GLY A 319 25.58 -6.53 4.33
C GLY A 319 24.42 -7.49 4.52
N PHE A 320 23.21 -6.94 4.48
CA PHE A 320 21.97 -7.68 4.71
C PHE A 320 20.90 -7.30 3.69
N ASP A 321 19.89 -8.17 3.53
CA ASP A 321 18.78 -7.94 2.61
C ASP A 321 17.52 -7.48 3.37
N PHE A 322 17.01 -6.29 3.06
CA PHE A 322 15.78 -5.76 3.65
C PHE A 322 14.87 -5.14 2.58
N LEU A 323 13.59 -5.53 2.56
CA LEU A 323 12.57 -5.05 1.59
C LEU A 323 13.01 -5.15 0.11
N GLY A 324 13.78 -6.19 -0.21
CA GLY A 324 14.31 -6.46 -1.55
C GLY A 324 15.55 -5.63 -1.93
N GLN A 325 16.10 -4.84 -1.00
CA GLN A 325 17.35 -4.11 -1.14
C GLN A 325 18.45 -4.77 -0.33
N ASN A 326 19.66 -4.80 -0.87
CA ASN A 326 20.87 -5.15 -0.14
C ASN A 326 21.50 -3.87 0.43
N VAL A 327 21.68 -3.85 1.74
CA VAL A 327 22.29 -2.76 2.50
C VAL A 327 23.69 -3.19 2.92
N ARG A 328 24.72 -2.50 2.41
CA ARG A 328 26.11 -2.84 2.71
C ARG A 328 27.01 -1.60 2.75
N LYS A 329 27.99 -1.61 3.65
CA LYS A 329 29.07 -0.62 3.70
C LYS A 329 30.30 -1.18 2.97
N TYR A 330 30.84 -0.42 2.04
CA TYR A 330 32.01 -0.74 1.24
C TYR A 330 33.08 0.30 1.56
N ASN A 331 34.17 -0.11 2.22
CA ASN A 331 35.29 0.77 2.59
C ASN A 331 34.81 2.10 3.20
N GLY A 332 33.92 2.04 4.18
CA GLY A 332 33.36 3.22 4.84
C GLY A 332 32.16 3.88 4.13
N LYS A 333 31.88 3.56 2.85
CA LYS A 333 30.77 4.13 2.08
C LYS A 333 29.56 3.21 2.04
N MET A 334 28.42 3.70 2.50
CA MET A 334 27.17 2.94 2.47
C MET A 334 26.55 2.94 1.06
N LEU A 335 26.35 1.75 0.49
CA LEU A 335 25.67 1.57 -0.79
C LEU A 335 24.50 0.62 -0.62
N ILE A 336 23.31 1.11 -0.94
CA ILE A 336 22.10 0.31 -1.01
C ILE A 336 21.86 -0.04 -2.48
N LYS A 337 21.80 -1.33 -2.78
CA LYS A 337 21.62 -1.88 -4.14
C LYS A 337 20.42 -2.82 -4.17
N PRO A 338 19.78 -3.10 -5.32
CA PRO A 338 18.78 -4.16 -5.39
C PRO A 338 19.38 -5.53 -4.99
N SER A 339 18.69 -6.29 -4.14
CA SER A 339 19.16 -7.61 -3.69
C SER A 339 19.28 -8.61 -4.84
N LYS A 340 20.27 -9.50 -4.77
CA LYS A 340 20.49 -10.56 -5.78
C LYS A 340 19.27 -11.47 -5.92
N LYS A 341 18.62 -11.78 -4.79
CA LYS A 341 17.39 -12.59 -4.74
C LYS A 341 16.23 -11.90 -5.48
N ASN A 342 16.01 -10.60 -5.25
CA ASN A 342 14.97 -9.84 -5.95
C ASN A 342 15.25 -9.78 -7.47
N LEU A 343 16.51 -9.54 -7.84
CA LEU A 343 16.96 -9.54 -9.24
C LEU A 343 16.69 -10.89 -9.93
N LYS A 344 17.08 -12.00 -9.30
CA LYS A 344 16.86 -13.36 -9.83
C LYS A 344 15.37 -13.64 -10.05
N ASN A 345 14.54 -13.32 -9.06
CA ASN A 345 13.09 -13.51 -9.13
C ASN A 345 12.46 -12.67 -10.25
N PHE A 346 12.89 -11.43 -10.40
CA PHE A 346 12.42 -10.54 -11.47
C PHE A 346 12.79 -11.08 -12.86
N LEU A 347 14.06 -11.46 -13.07
CA LEU A 347 14.51 -12.02 -14.34
C LEU A 347 13.83 -13.36 -14.66
N CYS A 348 13.58 -14.20 -13.64
CA CYS A 348 12.82 -15.44 -13.82
C CYS A 348 11.41 -15.14 -14.34
N LYS A 349 10.70 -14.21 -13.70
CA LYS A 349 9.37 -13.77 -14.13
C LYS A 349 9.35 -13.24 -15.56
N VAL A 350 10.33 -12.41 -15.94
CA VAL A 350 10.42 -11.89 -17.32
C VAL A 350 10.67 -13.01 -18.32
N ARG A 351 11.60 -13.93 -18.02
CA ARG A 351 11.88 -15.09 -18.88
C ARG A 351 10.66 -15.99 -19.01
N GLU A 352 9.90 -16.19 -17.94
CA GLU A 352 8.67 -16.97 -17.95
C GLU A 352 7.60 -16.34 -18.84
N ILE A 353 7.42 -15.01 -18.78
CA ILE A 353 6.51 -14.28 -19.69
C ILE A 353 6.94 -14.50 -21.16
N ILE A 354 8.23 -14.44 -21.46
CA ILE A 354 8.73 -14.66 -22.83
C ILE A 354 8.52 -16.12 -23.27
N LYS A 355 8.80 -17.09 -22.38
CA LYS A 355 8.68 -18.53 -22.66
C LYS A 355 7.23 -18.96 -22.90
N ARG A 356 6.28 -18.48 -22.09
CA ARG A 356 4.85 -18.80 -22.22
C ARG A 356 4.21 -18.24 -23.50
N ASN A 357 4.87 -17.28 -24.15
CA ASN A 357 4.33 -16.56 -25.31
C ASN A 357 5.20 -16.76 -26.57
N PRO A 358 5.38 -17.99 -27.07
CA PRO A 358 6.31 -18.26 -28.16
C PRO A 358 5.87 -17.67 -29.51
N THR A 359 4.55 -17.54 -29.75
CA THR A 359 3.98 -17.14 -31.04
C THR A 359 3.37 -15.74 -31.04
N LEU A 360 3.34 -15.05 -29.88
CA LEU A 360 2.72 -13.73 -29.78
C LEU A 360 3.34 -12.70 -30.74
N PRO A 361 2.54 -11.79 -31.30
CA PRO A 361 3.07 -10.61 -31.99
C PRO A 361 3.98 -9.80 -31.07
N ALA A 362 5.08 -9.26 -31.62
CA ALA A 362 6.08 -8.52 -30.84
C ALA A 362 5.48 -7.33 -30.06
N TRP A 363 4.50 -6.63 -30.64
CA TRP A 363 3.84 -5.51 -29.96
C TRP A 363 3.05 -5.95 -28.71
N LYS A 364 2.39 -7.12 -28.74
CA LYS A 364 1.70 -7.69 -27.56
C LYS A 364 2.72 -8.08 -26.49
N LEU A 365 3.85 -8.68 -26.89
CA LEU A 365 4.94 -9.03 -25.98
C LEU A 365 5.52 -7.78 -25.29
N ILE A 366 5.79 -6.72 -26.04
CA ILE A 366 6.21 -5.41 -25.49
C ILE A 366 5.15 -4.87 -24.52
N GLY A 367 3.87 -4.97 -24.88
CA GLY A 367 2.74 -4.57 -24.03
C GLY A 367 2.71 -5.28 -22.67
N GLN A 368 3.07 -6.57 -22.62
CA GLN A 368 3.15 -7.34 -21.37
C GLN A 368 4.43 -7.07 -20.57
N LEU A 369 5.58 -6.92 -21.24
CA LEU A 369 6.87 -6.71 -20.58
C LEU A 369 7.03 -5.29 -20.01
N ASN A 370 6.58 -4.27 -20.74
CA ASN A 370 6.79 -2.87 -20.36
C ASN A 370 6.25 -2.50 -18.96
N PRO A 371 5.03 -2.88 -18.57
CA PRO A 371 4.52 -2.61 -17.22
C PRO A 371 5.35 -3.30 -16.13
N VAL A 372 5.82 -4.52 -16.37
CA VAL A 372 6.61 -5.30 -15.42
C VAL A 372 7.98 -4.68 -15.21
N ILE A 373 8.70 -4.36 -16.28
CA ILE A 373 10.03 -3.72 -16.23
C ILE A 373 9.91 -2.33 -15.61
N ARG A 374 8.93 -1.53 -16.04
CA ARG A 374 8.71 -0.18 -15.51
C ARG A 374 8.38 -0.18 -14.04
N GLY A 375 7.53 -1.10 -13.57
CA GLY A 375 7.19 -1.21 -12.15
C GLY A 375 8.43 -1.53 -11.31
N TRP A 376 9.23 -2.50 -11.75
CA TRP A 376 10.46 -2.88 -11.06
C TRP A 376 11.50 -1.75 -11.05
N ALA A 377 11.74 -1.10 -12.18
CA ALA A 377 12.67 0.03 -12.26
C ALA A 377 12.20 1.23 -11.42
N THR A 378 10.89 1.50 -11.39
CA THR A 378 10.31 2.58 -10.57
C THR A 378 10.47 2.28 -9.07
N TYR A 379 10.33 1.02 -8.65
CA TYR A 379 10.56 0.63 -7.26
C TYR A 379 12.02 0.81 -6.85
N HIS A 380 12.97 0.40 -7.69
CA HIS A 380 14.40 0.45 -7.40
C HIS A 380 15.08 1.78 -7.76
N ARG A 381 14.35 2.79 -8.23
CA ARG A 381 14.92 4.08 -8.65
C ARG A 381 15.54 4.92 -7.52
N HIS A 382 15.24 4.57 -6.26
CA HIS A 382 15.64 5.35 -5.09
C HIS A 382 17.01 4.93 -4.54
N VAL A 383 17.49 3.76 -4.95
CA VAL A 383 18.75 3.18 -4.49
C VAL A 383 19.81 3.23 -5.60
N VAL A 384 21.02 2.76 -5.32
CA VAL A 384 22.10 2.68 -6.31
C VAL A 384 21.84 1.49 -7.23
N ALA A 385 21.09 1.71 -8.32
CA ALA A 385 20.58 0.64 -9.18
C ALA A 385 21.03 0.69 -10.65
N LYS A 386 21.79 1.71 -11.09
CA LYS A 386 22.14 1.88 -12.53
C LYS A 386 22.90 0.70 -13.12
N GLU A 387 23.91 0.20 -12.42
CA GLU A 387 24.67 -0.98 -12.82
C GLU A 387 23.75 -2.21 -12.95
N THR A 388 22.91 -2.45 -11.93
CA THR A 388 21.92 -3.53 -11.94
C THR A 388 20.90 -3.37 -13.08
N PHE A 389 20.47 -2.14 -13.38
CA PHE A 389 19.55 -1.86 -14.48
C PHE A 389 20.18 -2.20 -15.83
N ASN A 390 21.46 -1.86 -16.04
CA ASN A 390 22.17 -2.24 -17.26
C ASN A 390 22.30 -3.76 -17.40
N TYR A 391 22.60 -4.46 -16.31
CA TYR A 391 22.64 -5.92 -16.29
C TYR A 391 21.27 -6.52 -16.64
N VAL A 392 20.20 -6.00 -16.05
CA VAL A 392 18.82 -6.42 -16.35
C VAL A 392 18.48 -6.23 -17.82
N ASP A 393 18.72 -5.04 -18.38
CA ASP A 393 18.44 -4.74 -19.77
C ASP A 393 19.20 -5.70 -20.70
N THR A 394 20.47 -5.99 -20.39
CA THR A 394 21.29 -6.97 -21.14
C THR A 394 20.68 -8.37 -21.10
N GLN A 395 20.24 -8.84 -19.92
CA GLN A 395 19.63 -10.16 -19.77
C GLN A 395 18.28 -10.27 -20.50
N ILE A 396 17.47 -9.22 -20.44
CA ILE A 396 16.19 -9.16 -21.15
C ILE A 396 16.43 -9.15 -22.66
N TRP A 397 17.39 -8.35 -23.14
CA TRP A 397 17.77 -8.32 -24.55
C TRP A 397 18.19 -9.70 -25.06
N ARG A 398 19.04 -10.43 -24.32
CA ARG A 398 19.45 -11.79 -24.67
C ARG A 398 18.26 -12.76 -24.76
N ALA A 399 17.30 -12.65 -23.84
CA ALA A 399 16.11 -13.49 -23.85
C ALA A 399 15.19 -13.18 -25.04
N ILE A 400 15.01 -11.91 -25.37
CA ILE A 400 14.24 -11.47 -26.54
C ILE A 400 14.93 -11.88 -27.84
N TRP A 401 16.25 -11.75 -27.92
CA TRP A 401 17.01 -12.18 -29.09
C TRP A 401 16.79 -13.67 -29.39
N ARG A 402 16.91 -14.54 -28.37
CA ARG A 402 16.61 -15.98 -28.51
C ARG A 402 15.17 -16.22 -28.95
N TRP A 403 14.21 -15.45 -28.43
CA TRP A 403 12.82 -15.54 -28.84
C TRP A 403 12.62 -15.17 -30.32
N CYS A 404 13.30 -14.12 -30.81
CA CYS A 404 13.26 -13.71 -32.21
C CYS A 404 13.90 -14.75 -33.15
N VAL A 405 15.08 -15.27 -32.79
CA VAL A 405 15.79 -16.31 -33.58
C VAL A 405 14.95 -17.58 -33.70
N ARG A 406 14.38 -18.06 -32.58
CA ARG A 406 13.52 -19.24 -32.57
C ARG A 406 12.28 -19.08 -33.46
N ARG A 407 11.75 -17.86 -33.61
CA ARG A 407 10.56 -17.59 -34.43
C ARG A 407 10.84 -17.68 -35.93
N HIS A 408 12.09 -17.49 -36.34
CA HIS A 408 12.48 -17.43 -37.75
C HIS A 408 13.69 -18.33 -38.02
N PRO A 409 13.55 -19.66 -37.88
CA PRO A 409 14.67 -20.60 -38.04
C PRO A 409 15.27 -20.58 -39.45
N ARG A 410 14.47 -20.19 -40.47
CA ARG A 410 14.90 -20.14 -41.88
C ARG A 410 15.37 -18.75 -42.35
N LYS A 411 15.49 -17.76 -41.47
CA LYS A 411 15.91 -16.39 -41.85
C LYS A 411 17.27 -16.05 -41.24
N GLY A 412 18.08 -15.30 -41.98
CA GLY A 412 19.39 -14.86 -41.52
C GLY A 412 19.32 -13.86 -40.34
N LEU A 413 20.34 -13.87 -39.49
CA LEU A 413 20.39 -13.04 -38.27
C LEU A 413 20.26 -11.53 -38.55
N ARG A 414 20.83 -11.05 -39.66
CA ARG A 414 20.71 -9.64 -40.10
C ARG A 414 19.27 -9.25 -40.38
N TRP A 415 18.50 -10.12 -41.02
CA TRP A 415 17.08 -9.90 -41.29
C TRP A 415 16.28 -9.81 -40.00
N ILE A 416 16.56 -10.68 -39.03
CA ILE A 416 15.91 -10.67 -37.72
C ILE A 416 16.21 -9.37 -36.97
N ALA A 417 17.48 -8.93 -36.98
CA ALA A 417 17.89 -7.66 -36.39
C ALA A 417 17.15 -6.48 -37.03
N GLY A 418 17.13 -6.39 -38.37
CA GLY A 418 16.42 -5.32 -39.09
C GLY A 418 14.90 -5.31 -38.87
N ARG A 419 14.28 -6.50 -38.73
CA ARG A 419 12.84 -6.62 -38.50
C ARG A 419 12.40 -6.17 -37.10
N TYR A 420 13.15 -6.56 -36.08
CA TYR A 420 12.71 -6.45 -34.68
C TYR A 420 13.41 -5.36 -33.88
N PHE A 421 14.54 -4.84 -34.36
CA PHE A 421 15.34 -3.89 -33.61
C PHE A 421 15.61 -2.61 -34.42
N SER A 422 15.65 -1.46 -33.76
CA SER A 422 16.29 -0.25 -34.28
C SER A 422 17.66 -0.07 -33.63
N PHE A 423 18.59 0.50 -34.38
CA PHE A 423 19.88 0.92 -33.85
C PHE A 423 19.83 2.43 -33.57
N GLU A 424 19.77 2.80 -32.30
CA GLU A 424 19.69 4.19 -31.86
C GLU A 424 20.74 4.44 -30.77
N GLY A 425 21.54 5.51 -30.93
CA GLY A 425 22.52 5.92 -29.91
C GLY A 425 23.50 4.82 -29.50
N ARG A 426 24.00 4.04 -30.47
CA ARG A 426 24.91 2.88 -30.30
C ARG A 426 24.28 1.66 -29.60
N ARG A 427 22.95 1.50 -29.64
CA ARG A 427 22.26 0.39 -28.95
C ARG A 427 21.11 -0.17 -29.77
N TRP A 428 20.90 -1.48 -29.64
CA TRP A 428 19.79 -2.21 -30.26
C TRP A 428 18.54 -2.13 -29.39
N ILE A 429 17.48 -1.49 -29.90
CA ILE A 429 16.19 -1.30 -29.21
C ILE A 429 15.14 -2.20 -29.84
N PHE A 430 14.54 -3.07 -29.05
CA PHE A 430 13.44 -3.92 -29.52
C PHE A 430 12.19 -3.08 -29.78
N LYS A 431 11.69 -3.12 -31.03
CA LYS A 431 10.54 -2.34 -31.50
C LYS A 431 9.51 -3.23 -32.20
N ALA A 432 8.26 -2.79 -32.18
CA ALA A 432 7.19 -3.41 -32.95
C ALA A 432 6.16 -2.35 -33.35
N ILE A 433 5.53 -2.55 -34.50
CA ILE A 433 4.44 -1.70 -35.00
C ILE A 433 3.11 -2.36 -34.61
N THR A 434 2.19 -1.59 -34.04
CA THR A 434 0.82 -2.05 -33.76
C THR A 434 0.01 -2.12 -35.07
N PRO A 435 -1.14 -2.84 -35.09
CA PRO A 435 -2.04 -2.80 -36.25
C PRO A 435 -2.48 -1.37 -36.64
N GLU A 436 -2.53 -0.47 -35.66
CA GLU A 436 -2.85 0.96 -35.83
C GLU A 436 -1.65 1.81 -36.32
N GLY A 437 -0.54 1.20 -36.73
CA GLY A 437 0.65 1.91 -37.21
C GLY A 437 1.54 2.55 -36.12
N LYS A 438 1.25 2.36 -34.83
CA LYS A 438 2.04 2.96 -33.74
C LYS A 438 3.29 2.14 -33.44
N ILE A 439 4.44 2.79 -33.38
CA ILE A 439 5.70 2.16 -32.97
C ILE A 439 5.75 2.04 -31.44
N LEU A 440 5.88 0.82 -30.95
CA LEU A 440 6.12 0.50 -29.55
C LEU A 440 7.56 0.02 -29.38
N THR A 441 8.26 0.60 -28.41
CA THR A 441 9.60 0.18 -28.00
C THR A 441 9.57 -0.48 -26.62
N LEU A 442 10.50 -1.39 -26.40
CA LEU A 442 10.72 -1.98 -25.08
C LEU A 442 11.27 -0.93 -24.12
N PHE A 443 10.64 -0.82 -22.96
CA PHE A 443 11.08 0.06 -21.89
C PHE A 443 12.36 -0.47 -21.26
N ARG A 444 13.36 0.41 -21.13
CA ARG A 444 14.67 0.07 -20.56
C ARG A 444 14.76 0.54 -19.12
N ALA A 445 15.20 -0.36 -18.24
CA ALA A 445 15.41 -0.01 -16.85
C ALA A 445 16.48 1.09 -16.71
N MET A 446 17.53 1.05 -17.54
CA MET A 446 18.65 1.99 -17.51
C MET A 446 18.24 3.44 -17.79
N GLU A 447 17.15 3.67 -18.52
CA GLU A 447 16.64 5.02 -18.79
C GLU A 447 15.96 5.66 -17.58
N THR A 448 15.62 4.87 -16.57
CA THR A 448 14.97 5.38 -15.35
C THR A 448 15.94 6.24 -14.56
N PRO A 449 15.68 7.54 -14.34
CA PRO A 449 16.58 8.39 -13.57
C PRO A 449 16.47 8.04 -12.08
N ILE A 450 17.64 7.91 -11.45
CA ILE A 450 17.75 7.71 -10.00
C ILE A 450 17.28 8.99 -9.32
N LYS A 451 16.37 8.86 -8.36
CA LYS A 451 15.86 9.97 -7.56
C LYS A 451 15.89 9.56 -6.11
N ARG A 452 16.67 10.24 -5.28
CA ARG A 452 16.72 9.95 -3.85
C ARG A 452 15.36 10.17 -3.20
N HIS A 453 14.98 9.26 -2.31
CA HIS A 453 13.72 9.34 -1.60
C HIS A 453 13.89 10.26 -0.39
N ILE A 454 12.89 11.09 -0.11
CA ILE A 454 12.92 11.95 1.07
C ILE A 454 12.13 11.24 2.16
N LYS A 455 12.79 10.89 3.27
CA LYS A 455 12.16 10.23 4.41
C LYS A 455 11.02 11.07 4.97
N ILE A 456 9.93 10.40 5.35
CA ILE A 456 8.84 11.05 6.10
C ILE A 456 9.33 11.50 7.50
N LYS A 457 8.85 12.64 7.98
CA LYS A 457 9.05 13.06 9.38
C LYS A 457 8.39 12.01 10.31
N GLY A 458 9.10 11.57 11.36
CA GLY A 458 8.64 10.49 12.23
C GLY A 458 7.26 10.75 12.86
N GLU A 459 7.10 11.95 13.44
CA GLU A 459 5.88 12.42 14.11
C GLU A 459 4.76 12.85 13.15
N ALA A 460 5.03 12.91 11.84
CA ALA A 460 4.02 13.38 10.89
C ALA A 460 2.91 12.34 10.75
N THR A 461 1.72 12.70 11.25
CA THR A 461 0.51 11.92 11.04
C THR A 461 -0.46 12.71 10.18
N PRO A 462 -1.27 12.05 9.33
CA PRO A 462 -2.32 12.73 8.59
C PRO A 462 -3.33 13.43 9.51
N TYR A 463 -3.37 13.14 10.80
CA TYR A 463 -4.34 13.70 11.76
C TYR A 463 -3.73 14.77 12.66
N THR A 464 -2.54 15.27 12.36
CA THR A 464 -1.92 16.40 13.05
C THR A 464 -2.29 17.71 12.35
N PRO A 465 -2.92 18.69 13.04
CA PRO A 465 -3.12 20.03 12.49
C PRO A 465 -1.81 20.64 11.98
N GLY A 466 -1.85 21.34 10.84
CA GLY A 466 -0.67 21.97 10.23
C GLY A 466 0.22 21.05 9.37
N MET A 467 0.11 19.72 9.51
CA MET A 467 0.87 18.77 8.67
C MET A 467 0.27 18.59 7.26
N GLU A 468 -0.89 19.17 6.98
CA GLU A 468 -1.56 19.04 5.67
C GLU A 468 -0.68 19.58 4.54
N ILE A 469 -0.09 20.76 4.72
CA ILE A 469 0.86 21.38 3.77
C ILE A 469 2.07 20.46 3.53
N TYR A 470 2.56 19.79 4.58
CA TYR A 470 3.68 18.86 4.46
C TYR A 470 3.32 17.65 3.58
N PHE A 471 2.16 17.04 3.80
CA PHE A 471 1.69 15.93 2.98
C PHE A 471 1.36 16.34 1.54
N GLU A 472 0.83 17.54 1.33
CA GLU A 472 0.58 18.08 -0.01
C GLU A 472 1.87 18.29 -0.81
N ARG A 473 2.91 18.88 -0.20
CA ARG A 473 4.22 19.04 -0.83
C ARG A 473 4.85 17.69 -1.19
N ARG A 474 4.68 16.69 -0.31
CA ARG A 474 5.18 15.32 -0.53
C ARG A 474 4.43 14.64 -1.68
N LEU A 475 3.11 14.81 -1.76
CA LEU A 475 2.32 14.36 -2.91
C LEU A 475 2.79 15.04 -4.20
N ASP A 476 3.09 16.34 -4.18
CA ASP A 476 3.62 17.03 -5.37
C ASP A 476 4.91 16.41 -5.89
N LEU A 477 5.83 16.03 -5.00
CA LEU A 477 7.07 15.37 -5.38
C LEU A 477 6.81 14.01 -6.05
N ILE A 478 5.86 13.23 -5.51
CA ILE A 478 5.45 11.94 -6.08
C ILE A 478 4.88 12.14 -7.50
N TRP A 479 4.02 13.15 -7.67
CA TRP A 479 3.35 13.42 -8.96
C TRP A 479 4.29 14.06 -9.99
N LYS A 480 5.17 15.00 -9.60
CA LYS A 480 6.26 15.53 -10.44
C LYS A 480 7.22 14.42 -10.89
N GLY A 481 7.30 13.31 -10.16
CA GLY A 481 8.13 12.15 -10.46
C GLY A 481 7.59 11.19 -11.53
N LYS A 482 6.32 11.33 -11.97
CA LYS A 482 5.65 10.43 -12.93
C LYS A 482 6.06 10.70 -14.39
N SER A 483 5.92 9.68 -15.23
CA SER A 483 6.40 9.62 -16.63
C SER A 483 5.75 10.64 -17.59
N LYS A 484 6.42 10.93 -18.72
CA LYS A 484 5.93 11.74 -19.87
C LYS A 484 4.51 11.36 -20.33
N LYS A 485 4.14 10.07 -20.30
CA LYS A 485 2.79 9.58 -20.66
C LYS A 485 1.68 9.96 -19.66
N MET A 486 2.03 10.45 -18.48
CA MET A 486 1.10 10.98 -17.48
C MET A 486 1.12 12.51 -17.44
N LYS A 487 1.77 13.19 -18.39
CA LYS A 487 1.83 14.67 -18.41
C LYS A 487 0.45 15.31 -18.37
N THR A 488 -0.46 14.86 -19.24
CA THR A 488 -1.85 15.32 -19.28
C THR A 488 -2.54 15.15 -17.93
N VAL A 489 -2.39 13.97 -17.30
CA VAL A 489 -2.95 13.69 -15.97
C VAL A 489 -2.32 14.59 -14.91
N VAL A 490 -1.00 14.77 -14.91
CA VAL A 490 -0.31 15.65 -13.95
C VAL A 490 -0.71 17.12 -14.14
N GLN A 491 -0.91 17.56 -15.38
CA GLN A 491 -1.38 18.91 -15.72
C GLN A 491 -2.81 19.13 -15.23
N LEU A 492 -3.73 18.22 -15.53
CA LEU A 492 -5.11 18.25 -15.04
C LEU A 492 -5.16 18.22 -13.51
N TRP A 493 -4.32 17.37 -12.90
CA TRP A 493 -4.23 17.25 -11.44
C TRP A 493 -3.78 18.57 -10.80
N LYS A 494 -2.77 19.24 -11.36
CA LYS A 494 -2.34 20.57 -10.89
C LYS A 494 -3.40 21.64 -11.12
N ARG A 495 -4.02 21.67 -12.31
CA ARG A 495 -5.06 22.65 -12.69
C ARG A 495 -6.26 22.60 -11.74
N GLN A 496 -6.64 21.40 -11.32
CA GLN A 496 -7.74 21.19 -10.37
C GLN A 496 -7.34 21.33 -8.89
N GLY A 497 -6.16 21.89 -8.62
CA GLY A 497 -5.67 22.04 -7.24
C GLY A 497 -5.51 20.71 -6.51
N LYS A 498 -5.22 19.60 -7.21
CA LYS A 498 -5.01 18.23 -6.70
C LYS A 498 -6.26 17.51 -6.19
N HIS A 499 -7.40 18.19 -6.22
CA HIS A 499 -8.67 17.69 -5.73
C HIS A 499 -9.55 17.19 -6.88
N CYS A 500 -10.43 16.24 -6.59
CA CYS A 500 -11.50 15.87 -7.51
C CYS A 500 -12.61 16.95 -7.44
N PRO A 501 -12.98 17.60 -8.54
CA PRO A 501 -14.03 18.63 -8.57
C PRO A 501 -15.35 18.20 -7.93
N GLN A 502 -15.72 16.94 -8.12
CA GLN A 502 -17.01 16.41 -7.65
C GLN A 502 -17.08 16.09 -6.16
N CYS A 503 -16.00 15.57 -5.56
CA CYS A 503 -16.03 15.15 -4.16
C CYS A 503 -15.07 15.94 -3.25
N GLY A 504 -14.28 16.86 -3.81
CA GLY A 504 -13.32 17.67 -3.07
C GLY A 504 -12.23 16.88 -2.35
N GLN A 505 -12.01 15.60 -2.68
CA GLN A 505 -10.96 14.77 -2.08
C GLN A 505 -9.71 14.76 -2.95
N LEU A 506 -8.55 14.59 -2.32
CA LEU A 506 -7.27 14.44 -3.00
C LEU A 506 -7.28 13.21 -3.92
N ILE A 507 -6.80 13.40 -5.15
CA ILE A 507 -6.57 12.29 -6.08
C ILE A 507 -5.18 11.71 -5.80
N THR A 508 -5.14 10.44 -5.41
CA THR A 508 -3.91 9.70 -5.09
C THR A 508 -3.85 8.39 -5.88
N ASN A 509 -2.70 7.72 -5.88
CA ASN A 509 -2.58 6.39 -6.51
C ASN A 509 -3.50 5.34 -5.88
N GLN A 510 -3.86 5.51 -4.61
CA GLN A 510 -4.72 4.58 -3.89
C GLN A 510 -6.20 4.79 -4.21
N THR A 511 -6.63 6.05 -4.37
CA THR A 511 -8.03 6.37 -4.73
C THR A 511 -8.31 6.17 -6.22
N GLY A 512 -7.26 6.16 -7.05
CA GLY A 512 -7.38 6.02 -8.50
C GLY A 512 -8.02 7.24 -9.16
N TRP A 513 -8.04 7.25 -10.50
CA TRP A 513 -8.62 8.35 -11.27
C TRP A 513 -9.11 7.87 -12.63
N ASN A 514 -10.13 8.56 -13.15
CA ASN A 514 -10.57 8.51 -14.53
C ASN A 514 -10.47 9.91 -15.14
N ILE A 515 -10.09 9.98 -16.41
CA ILE A 515 -10.20 11.21 -17.20
C ILE A 515 -11.63 11.28 -17.72
N HIS A 516 -12.27 12.42 -17.51
CA HIS A 516 -13.62 12.73 -17.95
C HIS A 516 -13.58 13.87 -18.98
N HIS A 517 -14.41 13.78 -20.01
CA HIS A 517 -14.63 14.87 -20.95
C HIS A 517 -15.85 15.67 -20.49
N ARG A 518 -15.70 17.00 -20.29
CA ARG A 518 -16.82 17.89 -19.94
C ARG A 518 -17.89 17.89 -21.02
N ILE A 519 -17.46 18.00 -22.28
CA ILE A 519 -18.27 17.77 -23.47
C ILE A 519 -17.88 16.39 -24.00
N ARG A 520 -18.84 15.46 -24.09
CA ARG A 520 -18.59 14.10 -24.57
C ARG A 520 -18.06 14.14 -26.02
N LYS A 521 -17.17 13.21 -26.36
CA LYS A 521 -16.67 13.06 -27.75
C LYS A 521 -17.79 12.91 -28.78
N VAL A 522 -18.85 12.21 -28.41
CA VAL A 522 -20.04 11.98 -29.26
C VAL A 522 -20.81 13.28 -29.53
N MET A 523 -20.67 14.28 -28.64
CA MET A 523 -21.28 15.62 -28.76
C MET A 523 -20.27 16.65 -29.32
N GLY A 524 -19.22 16.20 -30.01
CA GLY A 524 -18.18 17.09 -30.58
C GLY A 524 -17.08 17.54 -29.61
N GLY A 525 -16.98 16.93 -28.42
CA GLY A 525 -15.97 17.31 -27.43
C GLY A 525 -14.52 16.98 -27.84
N SER A 526 -13.64 17.97 -27.76
CA SER A 526 -12.21 17.83 -28.08
C SER A 526 -11.41 17.08 -27.00
N ASP A 527 -10.24 16.55 -27.35
CA ASP A 527 -9.26 15.94 -26.40
C ASP A 527 -8.34 16.99 -25.73
N GLU A 528 -8.70 18.27 -25.83
CA GLU A 528 -7.91 19.36 -25.26
C GLU A 528 -8.01 19.39 -23.73
N LEU A 529 -6.94 19.86 -23.08
CA LEU A 529 -6.86 19.99 -21.62
C LEU A 529 -7.99 20.85 -21.03
N THR A 530 -8.57 21.76 -21.82
CA THR A 530 -9.71 22.62 -21.48
C THR A 530 -10.99 21.81 -21.25
N ASN A 531 -11.18 20.76 -22.04
CA ASN A 531 -12.35 19.87 -22.02
C ASN A 531 -12.16 18.63 -21.12
N LEU A 532 -10.96 18.40 -20.58
CA LEU A 532 -10.67 17.23 -19.74
C LEU A 532 -10.67 17.57 -18.24
N GLU A 533 -11.14 16.63 -17.43
CA GLU A 533 -11.08 16.67 -15.97
C GLU A 533 -10.67 15.33 -15.37
N LEU A 534 -10.05 15.35 -14.19
CA LEU A 534 -9.76 14.16 -13.40
C LEU A 534 -10.77 13.98 -12.28
N LEU A 535 -11.42 12.83 -12.30
CA LEU A 535 -12.42 12.44 -11.32
C LEU A 535 -12.05 11.12 -10.67
N HIS A 536 -12.48 10.90 -9.42
CA HIS A 536 -12.45 9.55 -8.86
C HIS A 536 -13.38 8.63 -9.66
N PRO A 537 -13.10 7.32 -9.74
CA PRO A 537 -13.87 6.38 -10.57
C PRO A 537 -15.39 6.34 -10.29
N ASN A 538 -15.83 6.71 -9.09
CA ASN A 538 -17.24 6.78 -8.72
C ASN A 538 -17.84 8.17 -8.96
N CYS A 539 -17.06 9.25 -8.76
CA CYS A 539 -17.46 10.60 -9.19
C CYS A 539 -17.71 10.65 -10.69
N HIS A 540 -16.84 10.01 -11.47
CA HIS A 540 -16.99 9.82 -12.91
C HIS A 540 -18.30 9.08 -13.26
N ARG A 541 -18.62 8.00 -12.54
CA ARG A 541 -19.86 7.25 -12.73
C ARG A 541 -21.10 8.04 -12.30
N GLN A 542 -21.00 8.86 -11.25
CA GLN A 542 -22.08 9.76 -10.82
C GLN A 542 -22.42 10.79 -11.89
N LEU A 543 -21.42 11.42 -12.51
CA LEU A 543 -21.63 12.41 -13.57
C LEU A 543 -22.30 11.77 -14.79
N HIS A 544 -21.79 10.65 -15.29
CA HIS A 544 -22.45 9.94 -16.39
C HIS A 544 -23.88 9.47 -16.06
N SER A 545 -24.15 9.09 -14.81
CA SER A 545 -25.50 8.72 -14.37
C SER A 545 -26.45 9.92 -14.32
N ARG A 546 -25.97 11.11 -13.95
CA ARG A 546 -26.77 12.35 -13.94
C ARG A 546 -27.07 12.83 -15.36
N GLU A 547 -26.07 12.80 -16.23
CA GLU A 547 -26.21 13.13 -17.65
C GLU A 547 -27.18 12.19 -18.38
N ALA A 548 -27.11 10.88 -18.10
CA ALA A 548 -28.02 9.90 -18.68
C ALA A 548 -29.47 10.07 -18.19
N GLY A 549 -29.65 10.52 -16.93
CA GLY A 549 -30.96 10.84 -16.38
C GLY A 549 -31.57 12.13 -16.94
N ALA A 550 -30.74 13.11 -17.31
CA ALA A 550 -31.19 14.34 -17.96
C ALA A 550 -31.71 14.09 -19.39
N HIS A 551 -31.06 13.21 -20.16
CA HIS A 551 -31.53 12.83 -21.50
C HIS A 551 -32.87 12.05 -21.52
N ARG A 552 -33.19 11.31 -20.44
CA ARG A 552 -34.48 10.62 -20.30
C ARG A 552 -35.65 11.53 -19.89
N LYS A 553 -35.40 12.80 -19.56
CA LYS A 553 -36.45 13.79 -19.25
C LYS A 553 -36.78 14.70 -20.44
N HIS A 554 -36.04 14.57 -21.55
CA HIS A 554 -36.22 15.32 -22.79
C HIS A 554 -36.68 14.43 -23.97
N LEU A 555 -37.00 13.18 -23.67
CA LEU A 555 -37.83 12.26 -24.46
C LEU A 555 -39.07 12.00 -23.61
#